data_AF-G9WMT1-F1
#
_entry.id   AF-G9WMT1-F1
#
_cell.length_a   1.000
_cell.length_b   1.000
_cell.length_c   1.000
_cell.angle_alpha   90.00
_cell.angle_beta   90.00
_cell.angle_gamma   90.00
#
_symmetry.space_group_name_H-M   'P 1'
#
loop_
_entity.id
_entity.type
_entity.pdbx_description
1 polymer ?
#
loop_
_entity_poly.entity_id
_entity_poly.type
_entity_poly.pdbx_seq_one_letter_code
_entity_poly.pdbx_strand_id
1 'polypeptide(L)'
;MLATPKLQINDPTEHSGDDSVSVLVHVDSVLPIKKFSAKLEGEELNYTRENNNYIIPLSANGSLRISVTSINGMTNMENTQINSFDENPPVIDEDNVVLGVGYVEFVVTDSQSGVDFASIYGIDHDGNNLKPNHIDEQSGKVSFSMKSNSITVYVSDKSGNQVSGNFNLEESPYPKTKSDLEEEETSKAESDKIDTKKEDSKKEEGKKEDSKKEDSKKEESKKTNSNKQN
;
A
#
# COMPACT_ATOMS: atom_id res chain seq x y z
N MET A 1 22.59 51.87 -4.54
CA MET A 1 22.66 50.39 -4.66
C MET A 1 21.26 49.89 -4.95
N LEU A 2 21.09 49.05 -5.97
CA LEU A 2 19.83 48.33 -6.18
C LEU A 2 19.85 47.12 -5.25
N ALA A 3 18.96 47.10 -4.25
CA ALA A 3 18.85 45.98 -3.32
C ALA A 3 17.95 44.91 -3.94
N THR A 4 18.52 43.74 -4.22
CA THR A 4 17.82 42.52 -4.64
C THR A 4 17.63 41.62 -3.41
N PRO A 5 16.43 41.08 -3.17
CA PRO A 5 16.22 40.10 -2.10
C PRO A 5 17.06 38.83 -2.33
N LYS A 6 17.59 38.25 -1.25
CA LYS A 6 18.29 36.97 -1.26
C LYS A 6 17.39 35.88 -0.71
N LEU A 7 17.51 34.69 -1.28
CA LEU A 7 16.79 33.50 -0.85
C LEU A 7 17.76 32.55 -0.15
N GLN A 8 17.27 31.89 0.89
CA GLN A 8 17.87 30.72 1.48
C GLN A 8 16.75 29.69 1.61
N ILE A 9 16.90 28.57 0.92
CA ILE A 9 15.93 27.49 0.88
C ILE A 9 16.51 26.34 1.68
N ASN A 10 15.81 25.93 2.74
CA ASN A 10 16.21 24.78 3.55
C ASN A 10 15.73 23.47 2.91
N ASP A 11 16.35 22.36 3.34
CA ASP A 11 15.87 21.03 2.98
C ASP A 11 14.43 20.81 3.47
N PRO A 12 13.61 20.04 2.72
CA PRO A 12 12.27 19.69 3.16
C PRO A 12 12.30 19.02 4.54
N THR A 13 11.34 19.37 5.38
CA THR A 13 11.23 18.86 6.75
C THR A 13 9.86 18.23 6.95
N GLU A 14 9.85 17.01 7.50
CA GLU A 14 8.64 16.33 7.98
C GLU A 14 8.22 16.89 9.34
N HIS A 15 6.93 17.17 9.50
CA HIS A 15 6.36 17.65 10.76
C HIS A 15 5.79 16.50 11.58
N SER A 16 6.13 16.48 12.86
CA SER A 16 5.58 15.49 13.79
C SER A 16 4.07 15.71 13.98
N GLY A 17 3.27 14.72 13.58
CA GLY A 17 1.84 14.65 13.92
C GLY A 17 0.88 14.46 12.75
N ASP A 18 1.31 14.75 11.52
CA ASP A 18 0.47 14.60 10.32
C ASP A 18 1.23 14.19 9.05
N ASP A 19 2.49 13.73 9.19
CA ASP A 19 3.40 13.33 8.11
C ASP A 19 3.51 14.38 6.98
N SER A 20 3.21 15.65 7.30
CA SER A 20 3.28 16.74 6.32
C SER A 20 4.73 17.16 6.10
N VAL A 21 5.08 17.38 4.83
CA VAL A 21 6.39 17.87 4.43
C VAL A 21 6.27 19.34 4.05
N SER A 22 7.23 20.16 4.47
CA SER A 22 7.29 21.55 4.04
C SER A 22 8.72 22.02 3.80
N VAL A 23 8.87 23.07 3.00
CA VAL A 23 10.13 23.80 2.83
C VAL A 23 10.05 25.15 3.52
N LEU A 24 11.09 25.47 4.28
CA LEU A 24 11.30 26.79 4.86
C LEU A 24 12.17 27.63 3.91
N VAL A 25 11.66 28.80 3.53
CA VAL A 25 12.39 29.77 2.73
C VAL A 25 12.60 31.04 3.55
N HIS A 26 13.85 31.40 3.80
CA HIS A 26 14.22 32.68 4.39
C HIS A 26 14.50 33.71 3.29
N VAL A 27 13.85 34.87 3.40
CA VAL A 27 14.07 36.01 2.49
C VAL A 27 14.84 37.10 3.24
N ASP A 28 16.10 37.28 2.89
CA ASP A 28 16.91 38.40 3.36
C ASP A 28 16.76 39.58 2.39
N SER A 29 16.14 40.66 2.85
CA SER A 29 15.91 41.85 2.03
C SER A 29 15.94 43.13 2.86
N VAL A 30 16.71 44.11 2.38
CA VAL A 30 16.75 45.47 2.93
C VAL A 30 15.46 46.24 2.61
N LEU A 31 14.80 45.91 1.49
CA LEU A 31 13.56 46.55 1.07
C LEU A 31 12.36 45.62 1.34
N PRO A 32 11.17 46.18 1.62
CA PRO A 32 9.95 45.39 1.70
C PRO A 32 9.71 44.52 0.46
N ILE A 33 9.18 43.32 0.68
CA ILE A 33 8.80 42.40 -0.38
C ILE A 33 7.43 42.80 -0.94
N LYS A 34 7.37 42.96 -2.26
CA LYS A 34 6.15 43.27 -3.01
C LYS A 34 5.41 41.99 -3.43
N LYS A 35 6.15 40.96 -3.84
CA LYS A 35 5.57 39.68 -4.30
C LYS A 35 6.47 38.52 -3.88
N PHE A 36 5.85 37.44 -3.43
CA PHE A 36 6.46 36.13 -3.23
C PHE A 36 5.57 35.11 -3.94
N SER A 37 6.17 34.15 -4.66
CA SER A 37 5.47 33.06 -5.32
C SER A 37 6.32 31.80 -5.21
N ALA A 38 5.66 30.69 -4.91
CA ALA A 38 6.23 29.35 -4.90
C ALA A 38 5.45 28.49 -5.89
N LYS A 39 6.15 27.72 -6.71
CA LYS A 39 5.54 26.82 -7.67
C LYS A 39 6.23 25.47 -7.70
N LEU A 40 5.47 24.38 -7.60
CA LEU A 40 5.97 23.03 -7.78
C LEU A 40 5.47 22.51 -9.14
N GLU A 41 6.38 22.10 -10.03
CA GLU A 41 6.05 21.69 -11.40
C GLU A 41 5.20 22.73 -12.17
N GLY A 42 5.34 24.00 -11.81
CA GLY A 42 4.60 25.12 -12.41
C GLY A 42 3.25 25.44 -11.77
N GLU A 43 2.73 24.57 -10.91
CA GLU A 43 1.50 24.80 -10.13
C GLU A 43 1.80 25.71 -8.93
N GLU A 44 0.93 26.69 -8.67
CA GLU A 44 1.14 27.65 -7.59
C GLU A 44 0.81 27.05 -6.23
N LEU A 45 1.72 27.20 -5.28
CA LEU A 45 1.57 26.70 -3.92
C LEU A 45 1.15 27.80 -2.95
N ASN A 46 0.35 27.41 -1.97
CA ASN A 46 0.08 28.24 -0.80
C ASN A 46 1.31 28.29 0.10
N TYR A 47 1.38 29.31 0.96
CA TYR A 47 2.42 29.43 1.96
C TYR A 47 1.92 30.20 3.18
N THR A 48 2.54 29.92 4.32
CA THR A 48 2.40 30.73 5.54
C THR A 48 3.63 31.61 5.68
N ARG A 49 3.44 32.89 5.97
CA ARG A 49 4.54 33.84 6.20
C ARG A 49 4.67 34.17 7.67
N GLU A 50 5.88 33.98 8.19
CA GLU A 50 6.28 34.36 9.54
C GLU A 50 7.51 35.27 9.46
N ASN A 51 7.31 36.58 9.59
CA ASN A 51 8.35 37.60 9.41
C ASN A 51 9.01 37.52 8.02
N ASN A 52 10.26 37.04 7.96
CA ASN A 52 11.05 36.85 6.74
C ASN A 52 11.08 35.39 6.29
N ASN A 53 10.37 34.51 6.99
CA ASN A 53 10.27 33.09 6.68
C ASN A 53 8.96 32.79 5.97
N TYR A 54 9.04 31.93 4.96
CA TYR A 54 7.92 31.44 4.19
C TYR A 54 7.92 29.91 4.29
N ILE A 55 6.85 29.36 4.87
CA ILE A 55 6.67 27.92 5.05
C ILE A 55 5.75 27.45 3.94
N ILE A 56 6.27 26.59 3.07
CA ILE A 56 5.56 26.10 1.87
C ILE A 56 5.27 24.62 2.09
N PRO A 57 4.01 24.21 2.32
CA PRO A 57 3.65 22.80 2.36
C PRO A 57 3.88 22.17 0.98
N LEU A 58 4.39 20.94 0.98
CA LEU A 58 4.64 20.13 -0.21
C LEU A 58 3.76 18.88 -0.17
N SER A 59 3.38 18.39 -1.34
CA SER A 59 2.56 17.19 -1.49
C SER A 59 3.07 16.19 -2.52
N ALA A 60 4.20 16.51 -3.18
CA ALA A 60 4.79 15.68 -4.22
C ALA A 60 6.26 16.06 -4.44
N ASN A 61 7.00 15.17 -5.12
CA ASN A 61 8.31 15.46 -5.67
C ASN A 61 8.23 16.41 -6.87
N GLY A 62 9.35 17.01 -7.25
CA GLY A 62 9.46 17.84 -8.45
C GLY A 62 10.32 19.09 -8.28
N SER A 63 10.28 19.96 -9.29
CA SER A 63 11.02 21.21 -9.33
C SER A 63 10.23 22.32 -8.63
N LEU A 64 10.70 22.72 -7.44
CA LEU A 64 10.19 23.86 -6.69
C LEU A 64 10.87 25.14 -7.17
N ARG A 65 10.11 26.07 -7.72
CA ARG A 65 10.54 27.41 -8.13
C ARG A 65 10.05 28.46 -7.14
N ILE A 66 10.98 29.20 -6.56
CA ILE A 66 10.69 30.35 -5.69
C ILE A 66 11.02 31.63 -6.44
N SER A 67 10.12 32.62 -6.39
CA SER A 67 10.32 33.93 -6.98
C SER A 67 9.93 35.02 -5.99
N VAL A 68 10.85 35.95 -5.74
CA VAL A 68 10.66 37.06 -4.80
C VAL A 68 11.00 38.39 -5.45
N THR A 69 10.08 39.36 -5.35
CA THR A 69 10.22 40.70 -5.92
C THR A 69 10.08 41.74 -4.82
N SER A 70 11.06 42.64 -4.68
CA SER A 70 11.02 43.78 -3.77
C SER A 70 10.22 44.96 -4.35
N ILE A 71 9.85 45.94 -3.52
CA ILE A 71 9.06 47.12 -3.94
C ILE A 71 9.72 47.97 -5.04
N ASN A 72 11.03 47.90 -5.21
CA ASN A 72 11.77 48.56 -6.30
C ASN A 72 11.74 47.75 -7.62
N GLY A 73 11.06 46.61 -7.67
CA GLY A 73 10.95 45.75 -8.87
C GLY A 73 12.09 44.76 -9.07
N MET A 74 13.16 44.81 -8.26
CA MET A 74 14.23 43.82 -8.32
C MET A 74 13.69 42.45 -7.91
N THR A 75 14.07 41.41 -8.66
CA THR A 75 13.56 40.05 -8.47
C THR A 75 14.72 39.08 -8.34
N ASN A 76 14.56 38.09 -7.46
CA ASN A 76 15.39 36.89 -7.41
C ASN A 76 14.52 35.65 -7.63
N MET A 77 15.10 34.61 -8.22
CA MET A 77 14.46 33.35 -8.50
C MET A 77 15.43 32.20 -8.28
N GLU A 78 14.98 31.18 -7.56
CA GLU A 78 15.73 29.95 -7.32
C GLU A 78 14.86 28.73 -7.64
N ASN A 79 15.50 27.65 -8.11
CA ASN A 79 14.85 26.37 -8.33
C ASN A 79 15.56 25.31 -7.47
N THR A 80 14.79 24.49 -6.77
CA THR A 80 15.26 23.39 -5.93
C THR A 80 14.52 22.11 -6.32
N GLN A 81 15.23 20.98 -6.35
CA GLN A 81 14.61 19.68 -6.58
C GLN A 81 14.09 19.11 -5.26
N ILE A 82 12.83 18.67 -5.26
CA ILE A 82 12.18 17.99 -4.14
C ILE A 82 12.11 16.49 -4.48
N ASN A 83 12.68 15.65 -3.60
CA ASN A 83 12.69 14.19 -3.71
C ASN A 83 12.39 13.54 -2.34
N SER A 84 11.52 14.16 -1.56
CA SER A 84 11.21 13.72 -0.19
C SER A 84 10.15 12.64 -0.10
N PHE A 85 9.34 12.46 -1.15
CA PHE A 85 8.27 11.47 -1.18
C PHE A 85 8.79 10.18 -1.82
N ASP A 86 8.51 9.05 -1.18
CA ASP A 86 8.81 7.75 -1.77
C ASP A 86 7.75 7.40 -2.83
N GLU A 87 8.20 7.08 -4.03
CA GLU A 87 7.36 6.73 -5.18
C GLU A 87 7.65 5.29 -5.66
N ASN A 88 8.57 4.59 -5.02
CA ASN A 88 8.96 3.24 -5.42
C ASN A 88 8.23 2.23 -4.55
N PRO A 89 7.64 1.17 -5.15
CA PRO A 89 7.04 0.11 -4.36
C PRO A 89 8.12 -0.73 -3.65
N PRO A 90 7.73 -1.45 -2.57
CA PRO A 90 8.57 -2.50 -2.00
C PRO A 90 9.00 -3.53 -3.05
N VAL A 91 10.11 -4.20 -2.78
CA VAL A 91 10.66 -5.27 -3.62
C VAL A 91 10.55 -6.59 -2.87
N ILE A 92 9.85 -7.56 -3.48
CA ILE A 92 9.86 -8.95 -3.06
C ILE A 92 11.11 -9.62 -3.65
N ASP A 93 11.89 -10.27 -2.80
CA ASP A 93 13.07 -11.03 -3.22
C ASP A 93 12.64 -12.38 -3.81
N GLU A 94 12.44 -12.41 -5.13
CA GLU A 94 12.01 -13.58 -5.87
C GLU A 94 13.05 -14.73 -5.84
N ASP A 95 14.33 -14.41 -5.63
CA ASP A 95 15.42 -15.40 -5.57
C ASP A 95 15.43 -16.18 -4.25
N ASN A 96 14.84 -15.61 -3.18
CA ASN A 96 14.82 -16.19 -1.83
C ASN A 96 13.41 -16.59 -1.38
N VAL A 97 12.58 -17.04 -2.32
CA VAL A 97 11.24 -17.59 -2.03
C VAL A 97 11.33 -19.07 -1.70
N VAL A 98 10.75 -19.48 -0.57
CA VAL A 98 10.55 -20.88 -0.22
C VAL A 98 9.07 -21.21 -0.40
N LEU A 99 8.78 -22.06 -1.38
CA LEU A 99 7.43 -22.52 -1.68
C LEU A 99 7.31 -24.02 -1.39
N GLY A 100 6.33 -24.40 -0.57
CA GLY A 100 6.03 -25.79 -0.26
C GLY A 100 4.53 -26.06 -0.25
N VAL A 101 4.16 -27.31 0.02
CA VAL A 101 2.74 -27.68 0.11
C VAL A 101 2.11 -26.91 1.28
N GLY A 102 1.14 -26.06 0.94
CA GLY A 102 0.37 -25.28 1.91
C GLY A 102 1.12 -24.13 2.61
N TYR A 103 2.31 -23.74 2.15
CA TYR A 103 2.99 -22.56 2.70
C TYR A 103 3.90 -21.84 1.69
N VAL A 104 4.08 -20.53 1.89
CA VAL A 104 5.11 -19.73 1.22
C VAL A 104 5.84 -18.87 2.24
N GLU A 105 7.13 -18.70 2.04
CA GLU A 105 7.97 -17.73 2.74
C GLU A 105 8.73 -16.90 1.70
N PHE A 106 8.78 -15.59 1.90
CA PHE A 106 9.54 -14.67 1.06
C PHE A 106 10.16 -13.57 1.91
N VAL A 107 11.11 -12.84 1.33
CA VAL A 107 11.69 -11.62 1.92
C VAL A 107 11.19 -10.43 1.13
N VAL A 108 10.85 -9.35 1.83
CA VAL A 108 10.46 -8.08 1.23
C VAL A 108 11.26 -6.94 1.85
N THR A 109 11.70 -6.02 1.00
CA THR A 109 12.48 -4.85 1.41
C THR A 109 11.93 -3.59 0.75
N ASP A 110 12.04 -2.47 1.44
CA ASP A 110 11.87 -1.15 0.85
C ASP A 110 13.05 -0.25 1.26
N SER A 111 13.47 0.63 0.35
CA SER A 111 14.71 1.39 0.48
C SER A 111 14.58 2.80 1.05
N GLN A 112 13.35 3.35 1.11
CA GLN A 112 13.14 4.75 1.47
C GLN A 112 12.10 4.91 2.60
N SER A 113 10.83 4.56 2.38
CA SER A 113 9.78 4.70 3.40
C SER A 113 9.69 3.49 4.35
N GLY A 114 10.23 2.35 3.94
CA GLY A 114 10.15 1.07 4.65
C GLY A 114 8.83 0.35 4.39
N VAL A 115 8.83 -0.96 4.62
CA VAL A 115 7.64 -1.81 4.41
C VAL A 115 6.58 -1.53 5.49
N ASP A 116 5.31 -1.41 5.09
CA ASP A 116 4.17 -1.49 6.00
C ASP A 116 3.75 -2.95 6.19
N PHE A 117 4.39 -3.64 7.13
CA PHE A 117 4.12 -5.06 7.40
C PHE A 117 2.67 -5.34 7.84
N ALA A 118 1.98 -4.37 8.44
CA ALA A 118 0.59 -4.54 8.86
C ALA A 118 -0.38 -4.56 7.65
N SER A 119 0.00 -3.89 6.56
CA SER A 119 -0.76 -3.89 5.31
C SER A 119 -0.78 -5.25 4.63
N ILE A 120 0.25 -6.09 4.84
CA ILE A 120 0.46 -7.31 4.05
C ILE A 120 -0.75 -8.25 4.13
N TYR A 121 -1.13 -8.78 2.97
CA TYR A 121 -2.16 -9.82 2.84
C TYR A 121 -1.90 -10.66 1.59
N GLY A 122 -2.61 -11.79 1.48
CA GLY A 122 -2.59 -12.62 0.29
C GLY A 122 -3.99 -13.07 -0.08
N ILE A 123 -4.19 -13.39 -1.35
CA ILE A 123 -5.40 -13.98 -1.89
C ILE A 123 -5.04 -15.37 -2.42
N ASP A 124 -5.63 -16.41 -1.84
CA ASP A 124 -5.42 -17.78 -2.28
C ASP A 124 -6.17 -18.10 -3.59
N HIS A 125 -5.94 -19.29 -4.14
CA HIS A 125 -6.61 -19.74 -5.39
C HIS A 125 -8.15 -19.68 -5.30
N ASP A 126 -8.71 -19.91 -4.11
CA ASP A 126 -10.15 -19.93 -3.89
C ASP A 126 -10.71 -18.53 -3.64
N GLY A 127 -9.86 -17.50 -3.63
CA GLY A 127 -10.23 -16.10 -3.43
C GLY A 127 -10.32 -15.70 -1.96
N ASN A 128 -9.85 -16.52 -1.02
CA ASN A 128 -9.85 -16.17 0.40
C ASN A 128 -8.73 -15.18 0.71
N ASN A 129 -9.05 -14.19 1.53
CA ASN A 129 -8.08 -13.25 2.05
C ASN A 129 -7.33 -13.85 3.25
N LEU A 130 -6.03 -14.02 3.09
CA LEU A 130 -5.12 -14.55 4.10
C LEU A 130 -4.27 -13.42 4.70
N LYS A 131 -3.92 -13.59 5.97
CA LYS A 131 -2.90 -12.79 6.65
C LYS A 131 -1.65 -13.64 6.86
N PRO A 132 -0.46 -13.02 6.92
CA PRO A 132 0.76 -13.74 7.29
C PRO A 132 0.58 -14.45 8.64
N ASN A 133 1.07 -15.68 8.75
CA ASN A 133 1.15 -16.38 10.04
C ASN A 133 2.45 -16.06 10.78
N HIS A 134 3.47 -15.54 10.09
CA HIS A 134 4.71 -15.06 10.68
C HIS A 134 5.26 -13.85 9.92
N ILE A 135 5.79 -12.88 10.67
CA ILE A 135 6.48 -11.69 10.16
C ILE A 135 7.72 -11.48 11.05
N ASP A 136 8.89 -11.41 10.43
CA ASP A 136 10.12 -10.89 11.02
C ASP A 136 10.45 -9.57 10.33
N GLU A 137 10.08 -8.44 10.96
CA GLU A 137 10.30 -7.11 10.41
C GLU A 137 11.79 -6.76 10.29
N GLN A 138 12.66 -7.38 11.11
CA GLN A 138 14.09 -7.08 11.10
C GLN A 138 14.76 -7.68 9.85
N SER A 139 14.37 -8.89 9.46
CA SER A 139 14.88 -9.53 8.23
C SER A 139 13.99 -9.27 7.01
N GLY A 140 12.80 -8.69 7.18
CA GLY A 140 11.80 -8.56 6.12
C GLY A 140 11.13 -9.87 5.71
N LYS A 141 11.25 -10.91 6.54
CA LYS A 141 10.75 -12.25 6.20
C LYS A 141 9.26 -12.36 6.54
N VAL A 142 8.49 -12.87 5.59
CA VAL A 142 7.04 -13.03 5.71
C VAL A 142 6.66 -14.44 5.29
N SER A 143 5.83 -15.09 6.11
CA SER A 143 5.32 -16.44 5.84
C SER A 143 3.80 -16.44 5.81
N PHE A 144 3.24 -17.26 4.92
CA PHE A 144 1.81 -17.56 4.86
C PHE A 144 1.59 -19.06 4.95
N SER A 145 0.51 -19.45 5.64
CA SER A 145 -0.11 -20.77 5.47
C SER A 145 -1.30 -20.65 4.53
N MET A 146 -1.40 -21.55 3.56
CA MET A 146 -2.47 -21.60 2.56
C MET A 146 -2.98 -23.03 2.40
N LYS A 147 -4.25 -23.17 2.01
CA LYS A 147 -4.84 -24.50 1.73
C LYS A 147 -4.58 -24.95 0.30
N SER A 148 -4.48 -23.99 -0.62
CA SER A 148 -4.15 -24.20 -2.03
C SER A 148 -2.64 -24.14 -2.25
N ASN A 149 -2.22 -24.57 -3.43
CA ASN A 149 -0.84 -24.48 -3.90
C ASN A 149 -0.52 -23.13 -4.58
N SER A 150 -1.47 -22.20 -4.58
CA SER A 150 -1.28 -20.87 -5.17
C SER A 150 -1.79 -19.76 -4.26
N ILE A 151 -1.04 -18.66 -4.24
CA ILE A 151 -1.35 -17.42 -3.53
C ILE A 151 -0.80 -16.22 -4.31
N THR A 152 -1.55 -15.13 -4.36
CA THR A 152 -1.04 -13.80 -4.75
C THR A 152 -0.92 -12.94 -3.50
N VAL A 153 0.29 -12.52 -3.14
CA VAL A 153 0.55 -11.64 -2.01
C VAL A 153 0.58 -10.19 -2.46
N TYR A 154 0.21 -9.28 -1.56
CA TYR A 154 0.23 -7.84 -1.75
C TYR A 154 0.96 -7.21 -0.57
N VAL A 155 1.94 -6.35 -0.87
CA VAL A 155 2.77 -5.68 0.12
C VAL A 155 2.84 -4.20 -0.22
N SER A 156 2.52 -3.35 0.76
CA SER A 156 2.68 -1.91 0.65
C SER A 156 3.85 -1.40 1.50
N ASP A 157 4.42 -0.27 1.08
CA ASP A 157 5.32 0.53 1.91
C ASP A 157 4.52 1.51 2.79
N LYS A 158 5.21 2.32 3.60
CA LYS A 158 4.59 3.34 4.43
C LYS A 158 4.13 4.58 3.66
N SER A 159 4.54 4.74 2.42
CA SER A 159 4.09 5.80 1.52
C SER A 159 2.88 5.40 0.66
N GLY A 160 2.43 4.15 0.77
CA GLY A 160 1.25 3.61 0.08
C GLY A 160 1.55 3.00 -1.30
N ASN A 161 2.80 2.94 -1.74
CA ASN A 161 3.16 2.21 -2.96
C ASN A 161 3.02 0.71 -2.72
N GLN A 162 2.59 -0.06 -3.72
CA GLN A 162 2.27 -1.48 -3.57
C GLN A 162 2.91 -2.35 -4.64
N VAL A 163 3.37 -3.53 -4.23
CA VAL A 163 3.80 -4.63 -5.09
C VAL A 163 2.92 -5.86 -4.86
N SER A 164 2.81 -6.72 -5.88
CA SER A 164 2.18 -8.03 -5.75
C SER A 164 3.11 -9.14 -6.26
N GLY A 165 3.15 -10.27 -5.56
CA GLY A 165 3.87 -11.47 -6.00
C GLY A 165 2.90 -12.65 -6.15
N ASN A 166 2.98 -13.38 -7.26
CA ASN A 166 2.19 -14.60 -7.45
C ASN A 166 3.08 -15.82 -7.27
N PHE A 167 2.69 -16.71 -6.36
CA PHE A 167 3.38 -17.96 -6.10
C PHE A 167 2.44 -19.11 -6.42
N ASN A 168 2.92 -20.08 -7.20
CA ASN A 168 2.18 -21.27 -7.56
C ASN A 168 3.11 -22.47 -7.56
N LEU A 169 2.74 -23.50 -6.81
CA LEU A 169 3.39 -24.79 -6.84
C LEU A 169 2.64 -25.65 -7.85
N GLU A 170 3.22 -25.79 -9.04
CA GLU A 170 2.71 -26.68 -10.08
C GLU A 170 2.52 -28.09 -9.52
N GLU A 171 1.35 -28.68 -9.74
CA GLU A 171 1.12 -30.08 -9.39
C GLU A 171 2.03 -30.96 -10.25
N SER A 172 2.70 -31.93 -9.62
CA SER A 172 3.54 -32.89 -10.34
C SER A 172 2.72 -33.55 -11.47
N PRO A 173 3.24 -33.63 -12.71
CA PRO A 173 2.56 -34.34 -13.79
C PRO A 173 2.49 -35.85 -13.54
N TYR A 174 3.19 -36.34 -12.51
CA TYR A 174 3.10 -37.71 -12.03
C TYR A 174 2.09 -37.80 -10.89
N PRO A 175 1.23 -38.84 -10.87
CA PRO A 175 0.25 -39.02 -9.80
C PRO A 175 0.95 -39.06 -8.43
N LYS A 176 0.37 -38.35 -7.45
CA LYS A 176 0.82 -38.35 -6.05
C LYS A 176 1.04 -39.78 -5.56
N THR A 177 2.17 -40.03 -4.94
CA THR A 177 2.49 -41.32 -4.32
C THR A 177 1.69 -41.49 -3.03
N LYS A 178 1.59 -42.72 -2.51
CA LYS A 178 0.94 -42.96 -1.20
C LYS A 178 1.60 -42.15 -0.07
N SER A 179 2.90 -41.97 -0.14
CA SER A 179 3.68 -41.14 0.78
C SER A 179 3.27 -39.66 0.72
N ASP A 180 3.07 -39.12 -0.48
CA ASP A 180 2.62 -37.71 -0.66
C ASP A 180 1.21 -37.50 -0.09
N LEU A 181 0.35 -38.52 -0.18
CA LEU A 181 -1.00 -38.49 0.39
C LEU A 181 -1.00 -38.61 1.92
N GLU A 182 -0.04 -39.33 2.51
CA GLU A 182 0.08 -39.46 3.97
C GLU A 182 0.63 -38.17 4.64
N GLU A 183 1.41 -37.36 3.91
CA GLU A 183 1.91 -36.06 4.38
C GLU A 183 0.82 -34.96 4.41
N GLU A 184 -0.13 -34.99 3.47
CA GLU A 184 -1.30 -34.10 3.46
C GLU A 184 -2.32 -34.43 4.58
N GLU A 185 -2.42 -35.70 4.97
CA GLU A 185 -3.31 -36.14 6.05
C GLU A 185 -2.73 -35.85 7.45
N THR A 186 -1.40 -35.88 7.60
CA THR A 186 -0.73 -35.56 8.88
C THR A 186 -0.73 -34.07 9.18
N SER A 187 -0.58 -33.20 8.17
CA SER A 187 -0.69 -31.74 8.31
C SER A 187 -2.11 -31.27 8.63
N LYS A 188 -3.16 -31.94 8.12
CA LYS A 188 -4.56 -31.71 8.56
C LYS A 188 -4.79 -32.10 10.02
N ALA A 189 -4.29 -33.26 10.45
CA ALA A 189 -4.51 -33.77 11.80
C ALA A 189 -3.81 -32.95 12.91
N GLU A 190 -2.76 -32.20 12.58
CA GLU A 190 -2.03 -31.36 13.54
C GLU A 190 -2.73 -30.01 13.76
N SER A 191 -3.50 -29.53 12.78
CA SER A 191 -4.32 -28.31 12.90
C SER A 191 -5.58 -28.46 13.79
N ASP A 192 -6.08 -29.69 13.97
CA ASP A 192 -7.28 -29.98 14.77
C ASP A 192 -7.00 -30.21 16.28
N LYS A 193 -5.75 -30.10 16.76
CA LYS A 193 -5.39 -30.39 18.17
C LYS A 193 -5.21 -29.16 19.07
N ILE A 194 -5.41 -27.94 18.59
CA ILE A 194 -5.31 -26.71 19.40
C ILE A 194 -6.65 -25.97 19.43
N ASP A 195 -7.65 -26.58 20.09
CA ASP A 195 -8.78 -25.97 20.81
C ASP A 195 -9.78 -27.10 21.06
N THR A 196 -10.14 -27.55 22.27
CA THR A 196 -10.69 -26.77 23.38
C THR A 196 -10.73 -27.68 24.61
N LYS A 197 -10.33 -27.14 25.76
CA LYS A 197 -10.60 -27.71 27.09
C LYS A 197 -11.69 -26.84 27.73
N LYS A 198 -12.73 -27.49 28.28
CA LYS A 198 -14.00 -26.96 28.88
C LYS A 198 -15.12 -26.75 27.84
N GLU A 199 -16.38 -27.11 28.07
CA GLU A 199 -17.12 -27.40 29.30
C GLU A 199 -18.34 -28.29 29.00
N ASP A 200 -18.82 -28.96 30.04
CA ASP A 200 -19.88 -29.96 30.12
C ASP A 200 -21.28 -29.32 30.09
N SER A 201 -22.24 -29.80 29.28
CA SER A 201 -23.65 -30.03 29.71
C SER A 201 -24.63 -30.58 28.63
N LYS A 202 -25.34 -31.62 29.08
CA LYS A 202 -26.53 -32.37 28.64
C LYS A 202 -27.68 -31.74 27.80
N LYS A 203 -28.28 -32.66 27.01
CA LYS A 203 -29.73 -32.91 26.67
C LYS A 203 -30.41 -31.90 25.71
N GLU A 204 -31.34 -32.25 24.82
CA GLU A 204 -32.25 -33.40 24.66
C GLU A 204 -32.79 -33.48 23.20
N GLU A 205 -33.39 -34.61 22.83
CA GLU A 205 -33.94 -35.00 21.52
C GLU A 205 -35.13 -34.17 21.00
N GLY A 206 -35.30 -34.12 19.68
CA GLY A 206 -36.55 -33.68 19.01
C GLY A 206 -36.57 -33.99 17.51
N LYS A 207 -37.52 -34.82 17.10
CA LYS A 207 -37.66 -35.56 15.81
C LYS A 207 -38.48 -34.82 14.74
N LYS A 208 -38.36 -35.29 13.48
CA LYS A 208 -39.34 -35.30 12.35
C LYS A 208 -39.54 -33.99 11.55
N GLU A 209 -39.81 -33.95 10.24
CA GLU A 209 -39.92 -34.90 9.10
C GLU A 209 -40.07 -34.03 7.82
N ASP A 210 -39.57 -34.52 6.69
CA ASP A 210 -39.96 -34.31 5.27
C ASP A 210 -40.67 -33.02 4.77
N SER A 211 -40.18 -32.44 3.66
CA SER A 211 -40.75 -32.68 2.31
C SER A 211 -40.27 -31.71 1.20
N LYS A 212 -40.15 -32.30 0.00
CA LYS A 212 -39.83 -31.76 -1.34
C LYS A 212 -40.60 -30.50 -1.79
N LYS A 213 -39.98 -29.65 -2.62
CA LYS A 213 -40.26 -29.50 -4.08
C LYS A 213 -39.52 -28.32 -4.71
N GLU A 214 -38.81 -28.60 -5.81
CA GLU A 214 -38.56 -27.66 -6.90
C GLU A 214 -39.88 -27.30 -7.60
N ASP A 215 -40.05 -26.05 -8.05
CA ASP A 215 -40.46 -25.82 -9.44
C ASP A 215 -40.20 -24.39 -9.96
N SER A 216 -39.61 -24.41 -11.15
CA SER A 216 -39.63 -23.49 -12.30
C SER A 216 -40.17 -22.04 -12.21
N LYS A 217 -39.29 -21.11 -12.60
CA LYS A 217 -39.61 -19.77 -13.10
C LYS A 217 -40.13 -19.82 -14.55
N LYS A 218 -41.28 -19.20 -14.79
CA LYS A 218 -41.63 -18.65 -16.11
C LYS A 218 -42.51 -17.42 -15.91
N GLU A 219 -41.99 -16.24 -16.24
CA GLU A 219 -42.84 -15.19 -16.80
C GLU A 219 -42.02 -14.22 -17.66
N GLU A 220 -42.58 -14.00 -18.83
CA GLU A 220 -42.09 -13.27 -19.99
C GLU A 220 -42.89 -11.96 -20.05
N SER A 221 -42.24 -10.81 -20.28
CA SER A 221 -42.93 -9.57 -20.67
C SER A 221 -42.02 -8.57 -21.38
N LYS A 222 -41.96 -8.74 -22.71
CA LYS A 222 -42.21 -7.74 -23.78
C LYS A 222 -41.66 -6.30 -23.70
N LYS A 223 -41.10 -5.94 -24.87
CA LYS A 223 -41.10 -4.63 -25.60
C LYS A 223 -40.10 -3.58 -25.08
N THR A 224 -39.36 -2.79 -25.88
CA THR A 224 -39.48 -2.40 -27.31
C THR A 224 -38.17 -1.75 -27.79
N ASN A 225 -37.94 -1.80 -29.11
CA ASN A 225 -37.01 -1.02 -29.93
C ASN A 225 -36.73 0.43 -29.48
N SER A 226 -35.54 0.95 -29.80
CA SER A 226 -35.36 2.16 -30.64
C SER A 226 -33.90 2.40 -31.07
N ASN A 227 -33.72 2.48 -32.38
CA ASN A 227 -32.84 3.35 -33.17
C ASN A 227 -31.35 3.52 -32.85
N LYS A 228 -30.53 3.08 -33.82
CA LYS A 228 -29.19 3.54 -34.10
C LYS A 228 -29.23 4.41 -35.36
N GLN A 229 -28.89 5.69 -35.24
CA GLN A 229 -28.53 6.55 -36.38
C GLN A 229 -27.37 7.47 -35.98
N ASN A 230 -26.38 7.49 -36.86
CA ASN A 230 -25.18 8.33 -36.97
C ASN A 230 -24.13 8.25 -35.86
#